data_AF-A0A5N5FEY5-F1
#
_entry.id   AF-A0A5N5FEY5-F1
#
_cell.length_a   1.000
_cell.length_b   1.000
_cell.length_c   1.000
_cell.angle_alpha   90.00
_cell.angle_beta   90.00
_cell.angle_gamma   90.00
#
_symmetry.space_group_name_H-M   'P 1'
#
loop_
_entity.id
_entity.type
_entity.pdbx_description
1 polymer ?
#
loop_
_entity_poly.entity_id
_entity_poly.type
_entity_poly.pdbx_seq_one_letter_code
_entity_poly.pdbx_strand_id
1 'polypeptide(L)'
;MPRTRRLILYVSVESLDGVTKLEPEVGWEIPSLRYHIQVDCKKCNREILEIGHLPLYLCAGVMEDAQYHRALTCPKCMGNGGLRVLRRGGKPITVEGEEVAVAEIKVVGPFHVHKKIKLFYFWWICRKDDGSGELVGPFSVGKDGDSAFRVSGDESDDEGELLEIKGIKGWFQVTPWEDEVEGLGIKEASRSAQASDSDSSSEDSDD
;
A
#
# COMPACT_ATOMS: atom_id res chain seq x y z
N MET A 1 -20.51 -11.93 -16.31
CA MET A 1 -19.40 -10.98 -16.07
C MET A 1 -18.56 -11.47 -14.91
N PRO A 2 -17.21 -11.40 -14.96
CA PRO A 2 -16.38 -11.73 -13.80
C PRO A 2 -16.73 -10.78 -12.65
N ARG A 3 -17.10 -11.34 -11.49
CA ARG A 3 -17.48 -10.55 -10.30
C ARG A 3 -16.24 -9.80 -9.80
N THR A 4 -16.16 -8.51 -10.10
CA THR A 4 -15.12 -7.61 -9.60
C THR A 4 -15.37 -7.30 -8.14
N ARG A 5 -14.32 -7.33 -7.31
CA ARG A 5 -14.39 -6.93 -5.90
C ARG A 5 -13.42 -5.80 -5.63
N ARG A 6 -13.82 -4.88 -4.77
CA ARG A 6 -12.99 -3.81 -4.24
C ARG A 6 -12.54 -4.19 -2.84
N LEU A 7 -11.25 -3.98 -2.56
CA LEU A 7 -10.62 -4.22 -1.28
C LEU A 7 -9.88 -2.96 -0.85
N ILE A 8 -9.95 -2.63 0.44
CA ILE A 8 -9.14 -1.59 1.07
C ILE A 8 -8.14 -2.26 1.99
N LEU A 9 -6.86 -1.93 1.83
CA LEU A 9 -5.82 -2.32 2.76
C LEU A 9 -5.74 -1.31 3.89
N TYR A 10 -5.94 -1.79 5.10
CA TYR A 10 -5.68 -1.04 6.32
C TYR A 10 -4.40 -1.54 6.99
N VAL A 11 -3.72 -0.65 7.70
CA VAL A 11 -2.57 -0.95 8.56
C VAL A 11 -2.83 -0.35 9.94
N SER A 12 -2.53 -1.11 10.99
CA SER A 12 -2.47 -0.61 12.37
C SER A 12 -1.22 -1.09 13.09
N VAL A 13 -0.97 -0.49 14.25
CA VAL A 13 0.12 -0.85 15.16
C VAL A 13 -0.47 -1.06 16.56
N GLU A 14 0.03 -2.05 17.28
CA GLU A 14 -0.46 -2.37 18.63
C GLU A 14 0.15 -1.47 19.69
N SER A 15 1.44 -1.12 19.55
CA SER A 15 2.10 -0.17 20.46
C SER A 15 3.19 0.65 19.78
N LEU A 16 3.29 1.93 20.19
CA LEU A 16 4.24 2.94 19.73
C LEU A 16 4.99 3.52 20.94
N ASP A 17 5.78 2.70 21.64
CA ASP A 17 6.51 3.14 22.84
C ASP A 17 7.70 4.04 22.47
N GLY A 18 7.67 5.28 22.99
CA GLY A 18 8.62 6.34 22.64
C GLY A 18 8.47 6.89 21.20
N VAL A 19 7.38 6.57 20.50
CA VAL A 19 7.18 6.94 19.09
C VAL A 19 5.90 7.76 18.88
N THR A 20 6.02 8.96 18.31
CA THR A 20 4.87 9.84 18.02
C THR A 20 4.29 9.66 16.63
N LYS A 21 5.10 9.17 15.69
CA LYS A 21 4.72 9.08 14.28
C LYS A 21 5.45 7.94 13.60
N LEU A 22 4.73 7.13 12.84
CA LEU A 22 5.26 6.00 12.06
C LEU A 22 4.73 6.01 10.63
N GLU A 23 5.60 5.82 9.64
CA GLU A 23 5.22 5.70 8.22
C GLU A 23 6.32 4.98 7.41
N PRO A 24 6.06 4.55 6.17
CA PRO A 24 7.12 4.12 5.26
C PRO A 24 8.12 5.27 5.04
N GLU A 25 9.40 4.94 4.85
CA GLU A 25 10.52 5.90 4.69
C GLU A 25 10.23 7.07 3.74
N VAL A 26 9.47 6.77 2.68
CA VAL A 26 9.20 7.67 1.58
C VAL A 26 7.71 8.06 1.48
N GLY A 27 6.89 7.69 2.47
CA GLY A 27 5.45 7.92 2.49
C GLY A 27 4.62 6.80 1.86
N TRP A 28 3.31 6.81 2.11
CA TRP A 28 2.38 5.75 1.71
C TRP A 28 1.95 5.81 0.22
N GLU A 29 2.08 6.98 -0.41
CA GLU A 29 1.77 7.22 -1.80
C GLU A 29 2.73 6.52 -2.78
N ILE A 30 3.84 5.99 -2.25
CA ILE A 30 4.97 5.51 -3.03
C ILE A 30 4.60 4.25 -3.82
N PRO A 31 4.83 4.25 -5.16
CA PRO A 31 4.49 3.10 -5.99
C PRO A 31 5.23 1.81 -5.62
N SER A 32 6.47 1.93 -5.15
CA SER A 32 7.37 0.80 -4.91
C SER A 32 7.10 0.05 -3.60
N LEU A 33 6.14 0.47 -2.78
CA LEU A 33 5.76 -0.26 -1.56
C LEU A 33 5.23 -1.66 -1.94
N ARG A 34 5.90 -2.69 -1.41
CA ARG A 34 5.59 -4.11 -1.67
C ARG A 34 4.87 -4.73 -0.47
N TYR A 35 3.64 -5.18 -0.72
CA TYR A 35 2.82 -5.87 0.26
C TYR A 35 2.81 -7.37 -0.05
N HIS A 36 3.12 -8.21 0.93
CA HIS A 36 2.94 -9.65 0.76
C HIS A 36 1.45 -10.00 0.82
N ILE A 37 0.99 -10.77 -0.16
CA ILE A 37 -0.40 -11.15 -0.30
C ILE A 37 -0.53 -12.66 -0.47
N GLN A 38 -1.62 -13.22 0.05
CA GLN A 38 -1.99 -14.61 -0.17
C GLN A 38 -3.30 -14.65 -0.96
N VAL A 39 -3.35 -15.48 -2.00
CA VAL A 39 -4.46 -15.50 -2.96
C VAL A 39 -4.84 -16.92 -3.31
N ASP A 40 -6.13 -17.24 -3.26
CA ASP A 40 -6.67 -18.53 -3.69
C ASP A 40 -7.57 -18.39 -4.91
N CYS A 41 -7.59 -19.43 -5.74
CA CYS A 41 -8.63 -19.59 -6.74
C CYS A 41 -9.95 -20.07 -6.12
N LYS A 42 -11.02 -19.30 -6.24
CA LYS A 42 -12.36 -19.63 -5.75
C LYS A 42 -12.99 -20.87 -6.39
N LYS A 43 -12.54 -21.25 -7.59
CA LYS A 43 -13.12 -22.40 -8.32
C LYS A 43 -12.57 -23.73 -7.83
N CYS A 44 -11.31 -23.76 -7.41
CA CYS A 44 -10.62 -25.01 -7.09
C CYS A 44 -9.88 -24.99 -5.74
N ASN A 45 -10.02 -23.91 -4.97
CA ASN A 45 -9.39 -23.66 -3.66
C ASN A 45 -7.88 -23.92 -3.68
N ARG A 46 -7.24 -23.62 -4.80
CA ARG A 46 -5.80 -23.73 -4.97
C ARG A 46 -5.18 -22.37 -4.70
N GLU A 47 -4.23 -22.34 -3.78
CA GLU A 47 -3.38 -21.18 -3.55
C GLU A 47 -2.57 -20.85 -4.81
N ILE A 48 -2.54 -19.56 -5.14
CA ILE A 48 -1.76 -18.98 -6.21
C ILE A 48 -0.43 -18.56 -5.60
N LEU A 49 0.65 -19.06 -6.20
CA LEU A 49 2.02 -18.74 -5.82
C LEU A 49 2.70 -18.11 -7.02
N GLU A 50 3.82 -17.42 -6.78
CA GLU A 50 4.71 -17.03 -7.86
C GLU A 50 5.43 -18.25 -8.45
N ILE A 51 5.95 -18.11 -9.66
CA ILE A 51 6.76 -19.13 -10.32
C ILE A 51 7.92 -19.51 -9.38
N GLY A 52 8.11 -20.81 -9.15
CA GLY A 52 9.16 -21.30 -8.23
C GLY A 52 8.78 -21.28 -6.74
N HIS A 53 7.48 -21.23 -6.42
CA HIS A 53 6.97 -21.24 -5.03
C HIS A 53 7.35 -20.00 -4.21
N LEU A 54 7.66 -18.89 -4.89
CA LEU A 54 7.95 -17.63 -4.22
C LEU A 54 6.67 -16.96 -3.70
N PRO A 55 6.77 -16.14 -2.63
CA PRO A 55 5.64 -15.40 -2.10
C PRO A 55 5.09 -14.39 -3.12
N LEU A 56 3.77 -14.17 -3.14
CA LEU A 56 3.17 -13.16 -4.00
C LEU A 56 3.30 -11.77 -3.36
N TYR A 57 3.74 -10.80 -4.16
CA TYR A 57 3.77 -9.40 -3.76
C TYR A 57 2.82 -8.57 -4.62
N LEU A 58 2.22 -7.57 -4.00
CA LEU A 58 1.50 -6.51 -4.69
C LEU A 58 2.28 -5.21 -4.54
N CYS A 59 2.56 -4.58 -5.68
CA CYS A 59 3.27 -3.33 -5.81
C CYS A 59 2.60 -2.52 -6.90
N ALA A 60 2.61 -1.21 -6.79
CA ALA A 60 1.96 -0.34 -7.77
C ALA A 60 2.95 0.35 -8.72
N GLY A 61 4.25 0.14 -8.52
CA GLY A 61 5.32 0.68 -9.36
C GLY A 61 5.54 -0.11 -10.64
N VAL A 62 4.94 -1.29 -10.77
CA VAL A 62 5.06 -2.15 -11.95
C VAL A 62 3.68 -2.67 -12.33
N MET A 63 3.38 -2.57 -13.64
CA MET A 63 2.26 -3.26 -14.27
C MET A 63 2.81 -4.53 -14.92
N GLU A 64 2.32 -5.70 -14.54
CA GLU A 64 2.74 -6.98 -15.14
C GLU A 64 2.12 -7.19 -16.51
N ASP A 65 0.95 -6.59 -16.75
CA ASP A 65 0.34 -6.49 -18.07
C ASP A 65 -0.46 -5.19 -18.20
N ALA A 66 -1.15 -4.98 -19.33
CA ALA A 66 -1.90 -3.75 -19.58
C ALA A 66 -3.06 -3.49 -18.59
N GLN A 67 -3.49 -4.50 -17.82
CA GLN A 67 -4.69 -4.44 -16.99
C GLN A 67 -4.39 -4.56 -15.49
N TYR A 68 -3.31 -5.23 -15.11
CA TYR A 68 -3.02 -5.64 -13.74
C TYR A 68 -1.64 -5.24 -13.28
N HIS A 69 -1.57 -4.78 -12.04
CA HIS A 69 -0.32 -4.63 -11.32
C HIS A 69 0.23 -6.00 -10.91
N ARG A 70 -0.66 -6.97 -10.68
CA ARG A 70 -0.31 -8.38 -10.48
C ARG A 70 -1.25 -9.27 -11.28
N ALA A 71 -0.76 -9.86 -12.36
CA ALA A 71 -1.51 -10.81 -13.17
C ALA A 71 -1.59 -12.16 -12.45
N LEU A 72 -2.75 -12.82 -12.52
CA LEU A 72 -3.00 -14.08 -11.82
C LEU A 72 -3.61 -15.11 -12.76
N THR A 73 -3.01 -16.30 -12.76
CA THR A 73 -3.51 -17.46 -13.50
C THR A 73 -3.58 -18.65 -12.56
N CYS A 74 -4.76 -19.26 -12.44
CA CYS A 74 -4.89 -20.50 -11.68
C CYS A 74 -4.29 -21.67 -12.46
N PRO A 75 -3.30 -22.39 -11.92
CA PRO A 75 -2.63 -23.49 -12.65
C PRO A 75 -3.52 -24.72 -12.83
N LYS A 76 -4.61 -24.85 -12.05
CA LYS A 76 -5.50 -26.02 -12.10
C LYS A 76 -6.67 -25.83 -13.06
N CYS A 77 -7.35 -24.69 -13.01
CA CYS A 77 -8.54 -24.44 -13.82
C CYS A 77 -8.33 -23.42 -14.96
N MET A 78 -7.10 -22.93 -15.13
CA MET A 78 -6.73 -21.91 -16.13
C MET A 78 -7.60 -20.63 -16.04
N GLY A 79 -8.08 -20.32 -14.83
CA GLY A 79 -8.85 -19.11 -14.59
C GLY A 79 -7.89 -17.92 -14.53
N ASN A 80 -8.14 -16.91 -15.38
CA ASN A 80 -7.31 -15.71 -15.49
C ASN A 80 -7.96 -14.50 -14.80
N GLY A 81 -7.13 -13.51 -14.50
CA GLY A 81 -7.51 -12.23 -13.92
C GLY A 81 -6.30 -11.59 -13.26
N GLY A 82 -6.54 -10.83 -12.19
CA GLY A 82 -5.44 -10.16 -11.51
C GLY A 82 -5.89 -9.18 -10.45
N LEU A 83 -4.90 -8.47 -9.90
CA LEU A 83 -5.05 -7.40 -8.93
C LEU A 83 -4.61 -6.10 -9.57
N ARG A 84 -5.40 -5.05 -9.35
CA ARG A 84 -5.07 -3.70 -9.78
C ARG A 84 -5.15 -2.76 -8.59
N VAL A 85 -4.05 -2.12 -8.26
CA VAL A 85 -4.04 -0.99 -7.32
C VAL A 85 -4.74 0.19 -7.99
N LEU A 86 -5.76 0.73 -7.35
CA LEU A 86 -6.57 1.86 -7.83
C LEU A 86 -6.11 3.17 -7.21
N ARG A 87 -5.90 3.17 -5.89
CA ARG A 87 -5.45 4.32 -5.11
C ARG A 87 -4.41 3.88 -4.08
N ARG A 88 -3.56 4.81 -3.68
CA ARG A 88 -2.59 4.69 -2.60
C ARG A 88 -2.60 5.99 -1.82
N GLY A 89 -2.14 5.96 -0.59
CA GLY A 89 -2.12 7.10 0.30
C GLY A 89 -2.15 6.60 1.72
N GLY A 90 -2.64 7.43 2.63
CA GLY A 90 -2.61 7.15 4.05
C GLY A 90 -1.87 8.26 4.77
N LYS A 91 -2.33 8.54 5.99
CA LYS A 91 -1.63 9.41 6.92
C LYS A 91 -0.59 8.61 7.69
N PRO A 92 0.43 9.25 8.26
CA PRO A 92 1.26 8.61 9.26
C PRO A 92 0.42 8.05 10.41
N ILE A 93 0.85 6.93 10.97
CA ILE A 93 0.21 6.34 12.15
C ILE A 93 0.72 7.09 13.37
N THR A 94 -0.18 7.70 14.12
CA THR A 94 0.14 8.50 15.32
C THR A 94 -0.64 8.03 16.55
N VAL A 95 -1.54 7.06 16.39
CA VAL A 95 -2.39 6.55 17.47
C VAL A 95 -2.34 5.02 17.46
N GLU A 96 -2.04 4.44 18.62
CA GLU A 96 -2.06 2.99 18.82
C GLU A 96 -3.46 2.42 18.52
N GLY A 97 -3.51 1.30 17.80
CA GLY A 97 -4.75 0.65 17.39
C GLY A 97 -5.53 1.35 16.29
N GLU A 98 -5.12 2.54 15.83
CA GLU A 98 -5.77 3.22 14.71
C GLU A 98 -5.58 2.44 13.40
N GLU A 99 -6.68 2.28 12.67
CA GLU A 99 -6.69 1.66 11.35
C GLU A 99 -6.50 2.73 10.26
N VAL A 100 -5.34 2.73 9.59
CA VAL A 100 -5.06 3.65 8.49
C VAL A 100 -5.26 2.95 7.15
N ALA A 101 -6.15 3.49 6.31
CA ALA A 101 -6.30 3.02 4.93
C ALA A 101 -5.09 3.45 4.09
N VAL A 102 -4.42 2.48 3.46
CA VAL A 102 -3.18 2.75 2.70
C VAL A 102 -3.22 2.40 1.21
N ALA A 103 -4.12 1.50 0.81
CA ALA A 103 -4.30 1.17 -0.60
C ALA A 103 -5.74 0.73 -0.93
N GLU A 104 -6.19 1.07 -2.13
CA GLU A 104 -7.42 0.54 -2.72
C GLU A 104 -7.07 -0.41 -3.86
N ILE A 105 -7.66 -1.61 -3.86
CA ILE A 105 -7.32 -2.69 -4.79
C ILE A 105 -8.58 -3.27 -5.41
N LYS A 106 -8.55 -3.44 -6.72
CA LYS A 106 -9.54 -4.19 -7.50
C LYS A 106 -9.05 -5.60 -7.74
N VAL A 107 -9.88 -6.57 -7.38
CA VAL A 107 -9.71 -7.98 -7.71
C VAL A 107 -10.58 -8.31 -8.92
N VAL A 108 -9.94 -8.82 -9.98
CA VAL A 108 -10.60 -9.25 -11.22
C VAL A 108 -10.43 -10.74 -11.39
N GLY A 109 -11.52 -11.44 -11.70
CA GLY A 109 -11.50 -12.89 -11.93
C GLY A 109 -11.85 -13.73 -10.70
N PRO A 110 -11.65 -15.06 -10.76
CA PRO A 110 -12.12 -16.00 -9.76
C PRO A 110 -11.17 -16.13 -8.56
N PHE A 111 -10.66 -15.01 -8.04
CA PHE A 111 -9.66 -15.02 -6.97
C PHE A 111 -10.21 -14.50 -5.64
N HIS A 112 -9.70 -15.07 -4.55
CA HIS A 112 -9.93 -14.64 -3.17
C HIS A 112 -8.59 -14.20 -2.58
N VAL A 113 -8.48 -12.92 -2.23
CA VAL A 113 -7.34 -12.41 -1.47
C VAL A 113 -7.63 -12.65 0.00
N HIS A 114 -6.69 -13.29 0.70
CA HIS A 114 -6.78 -13.54 2.13
C HIS A 114 -6.75 -12.23 2.90
N LYS A 115 -7.48 -12.17 4.01
CA LYS A 115 -7.69 -10.91 4.73
C LYS A 115 -6.42 -10.36 5.36
N LYS A 116 -5.51 -11.18 5.88
CA LYS A 116 -4.40 -10.70 6.72
C LYS A 116 -3.12 -10.51 5.91
N ILE A 117 -2.46 -9.37 6.10
CA ILE A 117 -1.08 -9.12 5.69
C ILE A 117 -0.20 -9.16 6.93
N LYS A 118 0.86 -9.96 6.87
CA LYS A 118 1.82 -10.10 7.96
C LYS A 118 3.20 -9.52 7.63
N LEU A 119 3.49 -9.26 6.36
CA LEU A 119 4.84 -8.90 5.91
C LEU A 119 4.78 -7.68 4.99
N PHE A 120 5.64 -6.72 5.32
CA PHE A 120 5.84 -5.48 4.59
C PHE A 120 7.28 -5.45 4.08
N TYR A 121 7.46 -5.29 2.78
CA TYR A 121 8.77 -5.37 2.13
C TYR A 121 9.24 -3.97 1.71
N PHE A 122 9.35 -3.09 2.69
CA PHE A 122 9.83 -1.72 2.56
C PHE A 122 10.35 -1.22 3.91
N TRP A 123 11.12 -0.14 3.86
CA TRP A 123 11.67 0.49 5.05
C TRP A 123 10.66 1.42 5.71
N TRP A 124 10.70 1.46 7.04
CA TRP A 124 9.91 2.31 7.90
C TRP A 124 10.77 3.40 8.50
N ILE A 125 10.14 4.53 8.83
CA ILE A 125 10.72 5.61 9.61
C ILE A 125 9.75 5.98 10.73
N CYS A 126 10.28 6.50 11.82
CA CYS A 126 9.47 7.00 12.92
C CYS A 126 10.01 8.31 13.50
N ARG A 127 9.24 8.95 14.38
CA ARG A 127 9.68 10.11 15.17
C ARG A 127 9.62 9.82 16.66
N LYS A 128 10.62 10.30 17.38
CA LYS A 128 10.68 10.20 18.84
C LYS A 128 9.56 10.97 19.55
N ASP A 129 9.25 10.52 20.77
CA ASP A 129 8.33 11.17 21.72
C ASP A 129 9.07 11.89 22.86
N ASP A 130 10.14 12.61 22.53
CA ASP A 130 10.93 13.42 23.47
C ASP A 130 10.74 14.94 23.23
N GLY A 131 9.81 15.30 22.36
CA GLY A 131 9.58 16.68 21.91
C GLY A 131 10.62 17.21 20.91
N SER A 132 11.71 16.47 20.62
CA SER A 132 12.69 16.84 19.59
C SER A 132 12.12 16.67 18.18
N GLY A 133 11.21 15.70 18.03
CA GLY A 133 10.69 15.28 16.73
C GLY A 133 11.76 14.66 15.83
N GLU A 134 12.88 14.20 16.40
CA GLU A 134 13.96 13.52 15.70
C GLU A 134 13.42 12.33 14.90
N LEU A 135 13.89 12.21 13.65
CA LEU A 135 13.50 11.15 12.74
C LEU A 135 14.46 9.97 12.89
N VAL A 136 13.92 8.79 13.14
CA VAL A 136 14.69 7.55 13.34
C VAL A 136 14.33 6.53 12.27
N GLY A 137 15.35 5.88 11.73
CA GLY A 137 15.25 4.92 10.62
C GLY A 137 16.27 5.22 9.51
N PRO A 138 16.18 4.53 8.36
CA PRO A 138 15.20 3.50 8.03
C PRO A 138 15.38 2.20 8.83
N PHE A 139 14.28 1.49 9.11
CA PHE A 139 14.31 0.16 9.72
C PHE A 139 13.29 -0.81 9.08
N SER A 140 13.53 -2.10 9.22
CA SER A 140 12.61 -3.17 8.77
C SER A 140 11.91 -3.79 9.96
N VAL A 141 10.66 -4.20 9.79
CA VAL A 141 9.92 -4.97 10.81
C VAL A 141 10.01 -6.47 10.59
N GLY A 142 10.02 -7.23 11.68
CA GLY A 142 10.01 -8.69 11.66
C GLY A 142 8.68 -9.28 11.20
N LYS A 143 8.60 -10.62 11.17
CA LYS A 143 7.38 -11.35 10.74
C LYS A 143 6.17 -11.14 11.65
N ASP A 144 6.44 -10.80 12.91
CA ASP A 144 5.42 -10.52 13.92
C ASP A 144 4.99 -9.04 13.91
N GLY A 145 5.63 -8.22 13.06
CA GLY A 145 5.37 -6.78 12.96
C GLY A 145 6.13 -5.96 14.00
N ASP A 146 7.09 -6.57 14.69
CA ASP A 146 7.82 -5.95 15.80
C ASP A 146 9.15 -5.36 15.34
N SER A 147 9.57 -4.28 15.99
CA SER A 147 10.89 -3.66 15.86
C SER A 147 11.24 -2.91 17.16
N ALA A 148 12.47 -3.08 17.65
CA ALA A 148 12.98 -2.36 18.81
C ALA A 148 14.41 -1.88 18.53
N PHE A 149 14.73 -0.65 18.91
CA PHE A 149 16.07 -0.10 18.75
C PHE A 149 16.37 0.93 19.83
N ARG A 150 17.64 0.98 20.25
CA ARG A 150 18.15 2.01 21.15
C ARG A 150 18.61 3.20 20.33
N VAL A 151 18.22 4.40 20.73
CA VAL A 151 18.78 5.63 20.17
C VAL A 151 19.69 6.25 21.21
N SER A 152 20.92 6.56 20.82
CA SER A 152 21.87 7.24 21.69
C SER A 152 21.33 8.63 22.06
N GLY A 153 21.25 8.92 23.36
CA GLY A 153 21.14 10.30 23.83
C GLY A 153 22.49 11.00 23.69
N ASP A 154 22.48 12.32 23.47
CA ASP A 154 23.70 13.11 23.43
C ASP A 154 24.49 12.94 24.74
N GLU A 155 25.67 12.34 24.60
CA GLU A 155 26.84 12.44 25.49
C GLU A 155 26.65 12.15 26.99
N SER A 156 26.13 10.98 27.35
CA SER A 156 26.43 10.39 28.68
C SER A 156 26.36 8.87 28.67
N ASP A 157 27.08 8.23 29.60
CA ASP A 157 27.18 6.78 29.85
C ASP A 157 25.84 6.08 30.22
N ASP A 158 24.70 6.73 29.96
CA ASP A 158 23.38 6.19 30.24
C ASP A 158 22.91 5.29 29.11
N GLU A 159 22.31 4.15 29.48
CA GLU A 159 21.67 3.24 28.56
C GLU A 159 20.65 4.02 27.69
N GLY A 160 20.98 4.23 26.42
CA GLY A 160 20.18 5.05 25.50
C GLY A 160 18.70 4.65 25.49
N GLU A 161 17.85 5.61 25.14
CA GLU A 161 16.40 5.44 25.12
C GLU A 161 15.99 4.29 24.21
N LEU A 162 15.16 3.39 24.74
CA LEU A 162 14.63 2.26 24.00
C LEU A 162 13.32 2.68 23.32
N LEU A 163 13.30 2.61 21.99
CA LEU A 163 12.10 2.81 21.19
C LEU A 163 11.57 1.45 20.75
N GLU A 164 10.26 1.23 20.90
CA GLU A 164 9.65 -0.06 20.62
C GLU A 164 8.34 0.07 19.84
N ILE A 165 8.28 -0.62 18.70
CA ILE A 165 7.10 -0.71 17.86
C ILE A 165 6.65 -2.17 17.85
N LYS A 166 5.41 -2.41 18.26
CA LYS A 166 4.86 -3.77 18.35
C LYS A 166 3.67 -3.96 17.42
N GLY A 167 3.64 -5.12 16.78
CA GLY A 167 2.45 -5.66 16.14
C GLY A 167 1.97 -4.86 14.94
N ILE A 168 2.86 -4.32 14.10
CA ILE A 168 2.43 -3.75 12.81
C ILE A 168 1.70 -4.84 12.00
N LYS A 169 0.42 -4.61 11.71
CA LYS A 169 -0.44 -5.57 11.01
C LYS A 169 -1.19 -4.89 9.88
N GLY A 170 -1.43 -5.63 8.80
CA GLY A 170 -2.28 -5.17 7.72
C GLY A 170 -3.46 -6.11 7.49
N TRP A 171 -4.57 -5.59 6.97
CA TRP A 171 -5.67 -6.43 6.51
C TRP A 171 -6.49 -5.79 5.39
N PHE A 172 -7.10 -6.66 4.59
CA PHE A 172 -8.04 -6.27 3.55
C PHE A 172 -9.48 -6.31 4.05
N GLN A 173 -10.18 -5.20 3.90
CA GLN A 173 -11.61 -5.09 4.03
C GLN A 173 -12.28 -5.11 2.66
N VAL A 174 -13.37 -5.86 2.51
CA VAL A 174 -14.21 -5.81 1.31
C VAL A 174 -15.15 -4.62 1.44
N THR A 175 -15.14 -3.74 0.44
CA THR A 175 -15.93 -2.51 0.46
C THR A 175 -16.84 -2.45 -0.77
N PRO A 176 -18.07 -1.93 -0.65
CA PRO A 176 -18.90 -1.54 -1.79
C PRO A 176 -18.16 -0.57 -2.73
N TRP A 177 -18.62 -0.48 -3.98
CA TRP A 177 -18.00 0.38 -5.00
C TRP A 177 -18.37 1.86 -4.87
N GLU A 178 -19.43 2.18 -4.12
CA GLU A 178 -19.99 3.53 -4.03
C GLU A 178 -19.35 4.38 -2.92
N ASP A 179 -18.55 3.78 -2.04
CA ASP A 179 -18.01 4.47 -0.87
C ASP A 179 -16.67 5.17 -1.18
N GLU A 180 -16.59 6.49 -1.00
CA GLU A 180 -15.29 7.15 -0.88
C GLU A 180 -14.57 6.65 0.39
N VAL A 181 -13.24 6.56 0.32
CA VAL A 181 -12.42 6.07 1.43
C VAL A 181 -11.49 7.18 1.85
N GLU A 182 -11.72 7.70 3.05
CA GLU A 182 -10.89 8.72 3.67
C GLU A 182 -9.43 8.24 3.81
N GLY A 183 -8.47 9.14 3.61
CA GLY A 183 -7.05 8.82 3.62
C GLY A 183 -6.50 8.30 2.30
N LEU A 184 -7.35 7.85 1.36
CA LEU A 184 -6.93 7.40 0.02
C LEU A 184 -7.23 8.46 -1.04
N GLY A 185 -6.23 9.30 -1.32
CA GLY A 185 -6.29 10.30 -2.37
C GLY A 185 -5.31 9.99 -3.50
N ILE A 186 -5.82 9.72 -4.71
CA ILE A 186 -5.18 10.29 -5.90
C ILE A 186 -6.14 11.41 -6.30
N LYS A 187 -5.67 12.67 -6.27
CA LYS A 187 -6.35 13.78 -6.96
C LYS A 187 -6.74 13.25 -8.32
N GLU A 188 -8.04 13.20 -8.63
CA GLU A 188 -8.48 12.93 -9.98
C GLU A 188 -7.61 13.76 -10.92
N ALA A 189 -6.94 13.10 -11.87
CA ALA A 189 -6.55 13.81 -13.07
C ALA A 189 -7.87 14.37 -13.62
N SER A 190 -8.09 15.67 -13.41
CA SER A 190 -9.19 16.41 -13.99
C SER A 190 -9.28 15.95 -15.44
N ARG A 191 -10.39 15.26 -15.74
CA ARG A 191 -10.72 14.88 -17.09
C ARG A 191 -10.61 16.12 -17.96
N SER A 192 -9.62 16.14 -18.84
CA SER A 192 -9.66 16.95 -20.04
C SER A 192 -10.93 16.58 -20.80
N ALA A 193 -11.90 17.49 -20.75
CA ALA A 193 -12.95 17.68 -21.74
C ALA A 193 -13.11 19.21 -21.77
N GLN A 194 -12.86 19.94 -22.86
CA GLN A 194 -13.00 19.59 -24.26
C GLN A 194 -11.88 20.27 -25.08
N ALA A 195 -11.43 19.57 -26.11
CA ALA A 195 -10.94 20.22 -27.31
C ALA A 195 -12.04 21.13 -27.86
N SER A 196 -11.68 22.35 -28.23
CA SER A 196 -12.36 23.08 -29.29
C SER A 196 -11.27 23.63 -30.17
N ASP A 197 -10.98 22.84 -31.20
CA ASP A 197 -10.31 23.30 -32.40
C ASP A 197 -11.09 24.52 -32.92
N SER A 198 -10.40 25.62 -33.09
CA SER A 198 -10.85 26.69 -33.97
C SER A 198 -9.62 27.18 -34.71
N ASP A 199 -9.36 26.49 -35.82
CA ASP A 199 -8.63 27.03 -36.95
C ASP A 199 -9.20 28.43 -37.26
N SER A 200 -8.34 29.44 -37.22
CA SER A 200 -8.61 30.72 -37.88
C SER A 200 -7.40 31.03 -38.73
N SER A 201 -7.55 30.66 -39.99
CA SER A 201 -6.73 31.04 -41.12
C SER A 201 -6.57 32.56 -41.17
N SER A 202 -5.34 33.04 -41.03
CA SER A 202 -4.96 34.38 -41.43
C SER A 202 -4.82 34.38 -42.96
N GLU A 203 -5.81 34.95 -43.64
CA GLU A 203 -5.71 35.30 -45.05
C GLU A 203 -4.86 36.57 -45.18
N ASP A 204 -3.76 36.45 -45.91
CA ASP A 204 -3.01 37.55 -46.49
C ASP A 204 -3.93 38.35 -47.45
N SER A 205 -3.84 39.67 -47.41
CA SER A 205 -4.33 40.52 -48.48
C SER A 205 -3.40 41.72 -48.63
N ASP A 206 -2.57 41.63 -49.67
CA ASP A 206 -1.92 42.75 -50.34
C ASP A 206 -2.97 43.56 -51.11
N ASP A 207 -3.01 44.87 -50.88
CA ASP A 207 -3.33 45.91 -51.88
C ASP A 207 -2.72 47.26 -51.42
#